data_AF-A0A2D6C290-F1
#
_entry.id   AF-A0A2D6C290-F1
#
_cell.length_a   1.000
_cell.length_b   1.000
_cell.length_c   1.000
_cell.angle_alpha   90.00
_cell.angle_beta   90.00
_cell.angle_gamma   90.00
#
_symmetry.space_group_name_H-M   'P 1'
#
loop_
_entity.id
_entity.type
_entity.pdbx_description
1 polymer ?
#
loop_
_entity_poly.entity_id
_entity_poly.type
_entity_poly.pdbx_seq_one_letter_code
_entity_poly.pdbx_strand_id
1 'polypeptide(L)' 'MTAAEIDIRVDLGLGDGAARVRTCDLTHGYISINADYRS' A
#
# COMPACT_ATOMS: atom_id res chain seq x y z
N MET A 1 -3.18 -2.69 14.38
CA MET A 1 -2.58 -3.69 13.48
C MET A 1 -1.08 -3.63 13.68
N THR A 2 -0.45 -4.73 14.09
CA THR A 2 0.97 -4.76 14.50
C THR A 2 1.84 -5.66 13.62
N ALA A 3 1.27 -6.27 12.58
CA ALA A 3 1.99 -7.10 11.63
C ALA A 3 2.70 -6.25 10.57
N ALA A 4 3.92 -6.66 10.18
CA ALA A 4 4.72 -5.99 9.16
C ALA A 4 4.21 -6.21 7.74
N GLU A 5 3.49 -7.32 7.50
CA GLU A 5 2.81 -7.59 6.24
C GLU A 5 1.30 -7.62 6.44
N ILE A 6 0.58 -7.02 5.51
CA ILE A 6 -0.89 -6.94 5.51
C ILE A 6 -1.39 -7.43 4.15
N ASP A 7 -2.07 -8.57 4.14
CA ASP A 7 -2.81 -9.03 2.97
C ASP A 7 -4.20 -8.38 2.93
N ILE A 8 -4.49 -7.68 1.84
CA ILE A 8 -5.83 -7.15 1.54
C ILE A 8 -6.40 -7.97 0.39
N ARG A 9 -7.55 -8.61 0.61
CA ARG A 9 -8.29 -9.35 -0.42
C ARG A 9 -9.60 -8.63 -0.71
N VAL A 10 -9.87 -8.42 -1.99
CA VAL A 10 -11.10 -7.81 -2.48
C VAL A 10 -11.69 -8.75 -3.52
N ASP A 11 -12.94 -9.16 -3.30
CA ASP A 11 -13.73 -9.88 -4.29
C ASP A 11 -14.76 -8.92 -4.89
N LEU A 12 -14.87 -8.93 -6.22
CA LEU A 12 -15.82 -8.08 -6.95
C LEU A 12 -17.12 -8.81 -7.29
N GLY A 13 -17.15 -10.15 -7.24
CA GLY A 13 -18.33 -10.94 -7.60
C GLY A 13 -18.74 -10.87 -9.09
N LEU A 14 -17.83 -10.46 -9.98
CA LEU A 14 -18.10 -10.21 -11.41
C LEU A 14 -17.54 -11.28 -12.36
N GLY A 15 -16.81 -12.26 -11.85
CA GLY A 15 -16.17 -13.33 -12.63
C GLY A 15 -14.77 -13.68 -12.10
N ASP A 16 -14.00 -14.44 -12.88
CA ASP A 16 -12.74 -15.06 -12.42
C ASP A 16 -11.48 -14.22 -12.67
N GLY A 17 -11.64 -12.95 -13.05
CA GLY A 17 -10.51 -12.04 -13.29
C GLY A 17 -9.76 -11.74 -11.99
N ALA A 18 -8.43 -11.87 -12.01
CA ALA A 18 -7.59 -11.64 -10.83
C ALA A 18 -6.31 -10.85 -11.15
N ALA A 19 -5.88 -10.03 -10.19
CA ALA A 19 -4.60 -9.32 -10.21
C ALA A 19 -4.03 -9.22 -8.79
N ARG A 20 -2.70 -9.13 -8.67
CA ARG A 20 -2.02 -8.90 -7.38
C ARG A 20 -1.07 -7.72 -7.51
N VAL A 21 -1.15 -6.82 -6.53
CA VAL A 21 -0.29 -5.64 -6.42
C VAL A 21 0.42 -5.67 -5.09
N ARG A 22 1.67 -5.19 -5.07
CA ARG A 22 2.43 -4.97 -3.83
C ARG A 22 2.54 -3.48 -3.59
N THR A 23 2.31 -3.08 -2.35
CA THR A 23 2.47 -1.72 -1.88
C THR A 23 2.94 -1.73 -0.43
N CYS A 24 3.36 -0.57 0.06
CA CYS A 24 3.68 -0.33 1.47
C CYS A 24 2.72 0.69 2.08
N ASP A 25 2.82 0.86 3.39
CA ASP A 25 2.10 1.86 4.16
C ASP A 25 2.67 3.28 3.96
N LEU A 26 1.86 4.28 4.26
CA LEU A 26 2.28 5.68 4.27
C LEU A 26 2.66 6.08 5.70
N THR A 27 3.95 6.25 5.93
CA THR A 27 4.49 6.62 7.25
C THR A 27 4.86 8.10 7.32
N HIS A 28 4.96 8.64 8.53
CA HIS A 28 5.51 9.98 8.73
C HIS A 28 6.96 10.08 8.24
N GLY A 29 7.77 9.03 8.40
CA GLY A 29 9.15 9.00 7.91
C GLY A 29 9.25 9.11 6.40
N TYR A 30 8.35 8.47 5.65
CA TYR A 30 8.26 8.63 4.19
C TYR A 30 8.03 10.09 3.81
N ILE A 31 7.16 10.79 4.55
CA ILE A 31 6.91 12.22 4.35
C ILE A 31 8.18 13.02 4.64
N SER A 32 8.82 12.85 5.81
CA SER A 32 10.00 13.62 6.20
C SER A 32 11.17 13.50 5.21
N ILE A 33 11.39 12.34 4.59
CA ILE A 33 12.45 12.14 3.60
C ILE A 33 12.17 12.94 2.31
N ASN A 34 10.91 13.06 1.91
CA ASN A 34 10.53 13.59 0.60
C ASN A 34 9.92 15.01 0.66
N ALA A 35 9.53 15.52 1.83
CA ALA A 35 8.91 16.83 1.99
C ALA A 35 9.87 17.98 1.62
N ASP A 36 11.16 17.76 1.81
CA ASP A 36 12.20 18.77 1.61
C ASP A 36 12.80 18.75 0.19
N TYR A 37 12.23 17.96 -0.73
CA TYR A 37 12.71 17.84 -2.11
C TYR A 37 12.45 19.07 -3.00
N ARG A 38 11.99 20.18 -2.41
CA ARG A 38 11.82 21.46 -3.10
C ARG A 38 13.05 22.34 -2.86
N SER A 39 14.04 22.21 -3.74
CA SER A 39 15.05 23.23 -4.11
C SER A 39 15.28 23.15 -5.60
#